data_AF-A0A4R3HQR0-F1
#
_entry.id   AF-A0A4R3HQR0-F1
#
_cell.length_a   1.000
_cell.length_b   1.000
_cell.length_c   1.000
_cell.angle_alpha   90.00
_cell.angle_beta   90.00
_cell.angle_gamma   90.00
#
_symmetry.space_group_name_H-M   'P 1'
#
loop_
_entity.id
_entity.type
_entity.pdbx_description
1 polymer ?
#
loop_
_entity_poly.entity_id
_entity_poly.type
_entity_poly.pdbx_seq_one_letter_code
_entity_poly.pdbx_strand_id
1 'polypeptide(L)' 'MSDEADIANDQVELNRLAAIEACRHRPGLIPKGSCWFCDEQLPLGQKFCDRDCASDYEFEQAAMIRNGRSPGQELLLD' A
#
# COMPACT_ATOMS: atom_id res chain seq x y z
N MET A 1 -11.04 30.62 -20.80
CA MET A 1 -11.49 30.65 -19.39
C MET A 1 -11.91 29.23 -19.12
N SER A 2 -11.16 28.48 -18.30
CA SER A 2 -11.69 27.19 -17.82
C SER A 2 -12.76 27.49 -16.80
N ASP A 3 -13.91 26.87 -16.97
CA ASP A 3 -14.96 26.92 -15.97
C ASP A 3 -14.67 25.91 -14.85
N GLU A 4 -15.57 25.84 -13.88
CA GLU A 4 -15.46 24.92 -12.75
C GLU A 4 -15.47 23.45 -13.19
N ALA A 5 -16.15 23.15 -14.31
CA ALA A 5 -16.24 21.80 -14.83
C ALA A 5 -14.90 21.33 -15.41
N ASP A 6 -14.21 22.19 -16.15
CA ASP A 6 -12.86 21.92 -16.66
C ASP A 6 -11.89 21.63 -15.50
N ILE A 7 -11.90 22.45 -14.45
CA ILE A 7 -11.02 22.29 -13.28
C ILE A 7 -11.31 20.97 -12.55
N ALA A 8 -12.58 20.64 -12.35
CA ALA A 8 -12.99 19.40 -11.69
C ALA A 8 -12.55 18.18 -12.50
N ASN A 9 -12.67 18.22 -13.83
CA ASN A 9 -12.29 17.12 -14.70
C ASN A 9 -10.77 16.87 -14.67
N ASP A 10 -9.97 17.94 -14.70
CA ASP A 10 -8.51 17.84 -14.58
C ASP A 10 -8.09 17.23 -13.23
N GLN A 11 -8.75 17.61 -12.14
CA GLN A 11 -8.50 17.03 -10.81
C GLN A 11 -8.84 15.54 -10.75
N VAL A 12 -9.93 15.12 -11.38
CA VAL A 12 -10.32 13.70 -11.45
C VAL A 12 -9.26 12.90 -12.20
N GLU A 13 -8.81 13.38 -13.36
CA GLU A 13 -7.78 12.68 -14.14
C GLU A 13 -6.44 12.63 -13.41
N LEU A 14 -6.02 13.72 -12.74
CA LEU A 14 -4.82 13.73 -11.92
C LEU A 14 -4.89 12.71 -10.77
N ASN A 15 -6.00 12.68 -10.03
CA ASN A 15 -6.21 11.70 -8.96
C ASN A 15 -6.21 10.27 -9.48
N ARG A 16 -6.81 10.03 -10.65
CA ARG A 16 -6.85 8.73 -11.29
C ARG A 16 -5.45 8.23 -11.66
N LEU A 17 -4.64 9.10 -12.28
CA LEU A 17 -3.26 8.77 -12.64
C LEU A 17 -2.41 8.51 -11.39
N ALA A 18 -2.56 9.35 -10.35
CA ALA A 18 -1.85 9.17 -9.08
C ALA A 18 -2.20 7.84 -8.41
N ALA A 19 -3.47 7.42 -8.43
CA ALA A 19 -3.90 6.13 -7.88
C ALA A 19 -3.30 4.94 -8.64
N ILE A 20 -3.24 5.00 -9.96
CA ILE A 20 -2.61 3.96 -10.79
C ILE A 20 -1.11 3.85 -10.46
N GLU A 21 -0.44 4.99 -10.36
CA GLU A 21 1.00 5.03 -10.11
C GLU A 21 1.34 4.55 -8.68
N ALA A 22 0.52 4.92 -7.70
CA ALA A 22 0.63 4.41 -6.33
C ALA A 22 0.47 2.88 -6.27
N CYS A 23 -0.40 2.28 -7.09
CA CYS A 23 -0.54 0.83 -7.18
C CYS A 23 0.69 0.17 -7.84
N ARG A 24 1.27 0.78 -8.87
CA ARG A 24 2.48 0.28 -9.56
C ARG A 24 3.72 0.29 -8.67
N HIS A 25 3.86 1.34 -7.85
CA HIS A 25 5.03 1.55 -7.01
C HIS A 25 4.91 1.00 -5.60
N ARG A 26 3.86 0.21 -5.26
CA ARG A 26 3.80 -0.41 -3.95
C ARG A 26 5.05 -1.29 -3.74
N PRO A 27 5.95 -0.94 -2.80
CA PRO A 27 7.12 -1.75 -2.55
C PRO A 27 6.66 -3.15 -2.15
N GLY A 28 7.05 -4.15 -2.94
CA GLY A 28 6.70 -5.53 -2.65
C GLY A 28 7.35 -5.97 -1.35
N LEU A 29 6.57 -6.60 -0.47
CA LEU A 29 7.12 -7.21 0.76
C LEU A 29 8.25 -8.18 0.43
N ILE A 30 9.37 -8.03 1.13
CA ILE A 30 10.51 -8.95 1.02
C ILE A 30 10.19 -10.19 1.89
N PRO A 31 10.35 -11.43 1.39
CA PRO A 31 10.20 -12.61 2.22
C PRO A 31 11.22 -12.60 3.36
N LYS A 32 10.76 -12.60 4.63
CA LYS A 32 11.63 -12.58 5.83
C LYS A 32 11.89 -13.97 6.44
N GLY A 33 11.33 -15.03 5.86
CA GLY A 33 11.38 -16.39 6.42
C GLY A 33 10.33 -16.67 7.50
N SER A 34 9.44 -15.70 7.78
CA SER A 34 8.23 -15.86 8.58
C SER A 34 7.07 -15.08 7.98
N CYS A 35 5.84 -15.44 8.37
CA CYS A 35 4.63 -14.76 7.96
C CYS A 35 4.67 -13.28 8.37
N TRP A 36 4.29 -12.39 7.46
CA TRP A 36 4.21 -10.96 7.73
C TRP A 36 3.06 -10.56 8.68
N PHE A 37 2.10 -11.46 8.91
CA PHE A 37 0.95 -11.22 9.79
C PHE A 37 1.07 -11.93 11.15
N CYS A 38 1.17 -13.27 11.14
CA CYS A 38 1.16 -14.07 12.38
C CYS A 38 2.56 -14.52 12.86
N ASP A 39 3.63 -14.13 12.16
CA ASP A 39 5.02 -14.51 12.44
C ASP A 39 5.34 -16.03 12.42
N GLU A 40 4.45 -16.86 11.88
CA GLU A 40 4.72 -18.30 11.68
C GLU A 40 5.91 -18.54 10.73
N GLN A 41 6.71 -19.58 11.00
CA GLN A 41 7.90 -19.90 10.20
C GLN A 41 7.49 -20.36 8.79
N LEU A 42 8.07 -19.74 7.75
CA LEU A 42 7.72 -20.02 6.36
C LEU A 42 8.89 -20.57 5.54
N PRO A 43 8.60 -21.35 4.47
CA PRO A 43 9.58 -21.70 3.47
C PRO A 43 10.19 -20.46 2.83
N LEU A 44 11.43 -20.57 2.34
CA LEU A 44 12.10 -19.49 1.63
C LEU A 44 11.24 -19.03 0.44
N GLY A 45 11.04 -17.71 0.34
CA GLY A 45 10.29 -17.07 -0.73
C GLY A 45 8.79 -16.87 -0.44
N GLN A 46 8.22 -17.47 0.61
CA GLN A 46 6.84 -17.19 1.02
C GLN A 46 6.75 -15.98 1.96
N LYS A 47 5.64 -15.25 1.85
CA LYS A 47 5.38 -14.01 2.61
C LYS A 47 4.30 -14.20 3.68
N PHE A 48 3.36 -15.09 3.42
CA PHE A 48 2.21 -15.41 4.28
C PHE A 48 2.02 -16.92 4.33
N CYS A 49 1.56 -17.45 5.47
CA CYS A 49 1.27 -18.89 5.61
C CYS A 49 0.03 -19.30 4.84
N ASP A 50 -0.95 -18.42 4.73
CA ASP A 50 -2.19 -18.65 4.00
C ASP A 50 -2.76 -17.35 3.40
N ARG A 51 -3.92 -17.50 2.75
CA ARG A 51 -4.66 -16.40 2.12
C ARG A 51 -5.28 -15.47 3.17
N ASP A 52 -5.64 -16.00 4.33
CA ASP A 52 -6.32 -15.23 5.37
C ASP A 52 -5.32 -14.23 5.98
N CYS A 53 -4.11 -14.68 6.33
CA CYS A 53 -3.01 -13.82 6.77
C CYS A 53 -2.61 -12.76 5.72
N ALA A 54 -2.63 -13.10 4.43
CA ALA A 54 -2.38 -12.12 3.37
C ALA A 54 -3.48 -11.04 3.33
N SER A 55 -4.75 -11.45 3.47
CA SER A 55 -5.91 -10.56 3.40
C SER A 55 -6.00 -9.64 4.63
N ASP A 56 -5.74 -10.20 5.81
CA ASP A 56 -5.73 -9.46 7.08
C ASP A 56 -4.61 -8.42 7.08
N TYR A 57 -3.40 -8.79 6.62
CA TYR A 57 -2.30 -7.85 6.47
C TYR A 57 -2.66 -6.69 5.52
N GLU A 58 -3.27 -6.99 4.37
CA GLU A 58 -3.74 -5.95 3.44
C GLU A 58 -4.81 -5.04 4.07
N PHE A 59 -5.72 -5.60 4.87
CA PHE A 59 -6.74 -4.84 5.57
C PHE A 59 -6.15 -3.90 6.62
N GLU A 60 -5.20 -4.38 7.43
CA GLU A 60 -4.49 -3.56 8.42
C GLU A 60 -3.70 -2.44 7.75
N GLN A 61 -2.97 -2.74 6.68
CA GLN A 61 -2.24 -1.73 5.91
C GLN A 61 -3.19 -0.67 5.31
N ALA A 62 -4.33 -1.09 4.76
CA ALA A 62 -5.35 -0.16 4.25
C ALA A 62 -6.00 0.66 5.36
N ALA A 63 -6.19 0.10 6.56
CA ALA A 63 -6.65 0.83 7.72
C ALA A 63 -5.61 1.86 8.22
N MET A 64 -4.33 1.50 8.27
CA MET A 64 -3.24 2.40 8.64
C MET A 64 -3.16 3.60 7.69
N ILE A 65 -3.22 3.36 6.38
CA ILE A 65 -3.20 4.43 5.36
C ILE A 65 -4.40 5.37 5.53
N ARG A 66 -5.62 4.83 5.73
CA ARG A 66 -6.83 5.64 5.97
C ARG A 66 -6.74 6.46 7.25
N ASN A 67 -6.09 5.92 8.28
CA ASN A 67 -5.84 6.61 9.55
C ASN A 67 -4.66 7.60 9.48
N GLY A 68 -4.09 7.85 8.29
CA GLY A 68 -3.01 8.81 8.08
C GLY A 68 -1.62 8.33 8.50
N ARG A 69 -1.46 7.03 8.79
CA ARG A 69 -0.17 6.40 9.10
C ARG A 69 0.32 5.64 7.86
N SER A 70 1.23 6.24 7.10
CA SER A 70 1.88 5.53 5.99
C SER A 70 2.98 4.61 6.54
N PRO A 71 3.00 3.32 6.14
CA PRO A 71 4.14 2.45 6.41
C PRO A 71 5.29 2.92 5.52
N GLY A 72 6.17 3.78 6.06
CA GLY A 72 7.30 4.32 5.30
C GLY A 72 7.92 5.62 5.77
N GLN A 73 7.44 6.26 6.85
CA GLN A 73 8.01 7.52 7.34
C GLN A 73 8.96 7.34 8.54
N GLU A 74 9.97 6.47 8.41
CA GLU A 74 11.04 6.35 9.43
C GLU A 74 12.46 6.17 8.86
N LEU A 75 12.72 6.67 7.63
CA LEU A 75 14.07 6.67 7.03
C LEU A 75 14.45 8.03 6.40
N LEU A 76 14.28 9.13 7.15
CA LEU A 76 15.00 10.38 6.90
C LEU A 76 15.20 11.16 8.21
N LEU A 77 15.95 10.55 9.13
CA LEU A 77 16.61 11.25 10.24
C LEU A 77 18.08 10.82 10.22
N ASP A 78 18.86 11.48 9.37
CA ASP A 78 20.29 11.76 9.52
C ASP A 78 20.64 13.00 8.68
#